data_AF-F2AWD2-F1
#
_entry.id   AF-F2AWD2-F1
#
_cell.length_a   1.000
_cell.length_b   1.000
_cell.length_c   1.000
_cell.angle_alpha   90.00
_cell.angle_beta   90.00
_cell.angle_gamma   90.00
#
_symmetry.space_group_name_H-M   'P 1'
#
loop_
_entity.id
_entity.type
_entity.pdbx_description
1 polymer ?
#
loop_
_entity_poly.entity_id
_entity_poly.type
_entity_poly.pdbx_seq_one_letter_code
_entity_poly.pdbx_strand_id
1 'polypeptide(L)'
;MAWWCYYIKLSPLHPTSVVDREHVLKSSESGRRDPPTHWWRILTNIGPGLIIAGSIVGSGELIATTKTGAEAGFTLLWLILLGCVVKVFTQVEMGRYTLISGKTSLQGFNELPGPRLGRHGNWLVWAWAVMWLASIGQQGGIVGSVGQAVALTMPATAQGVSENRVADAEQLLTFERYAARSESVAFDDGTATGGSNDPESNAPTPQRLQELDAREAEVVAMRVTHELEHGKNEPPDIKLWATIITIATSVLLFVGRYGLIQTFSTVLVGSFTLLTLINLFLLQGEVDYRVTTEEFFSGLKGALPSSANGSTALATALATFGIIGVGAGELVAYPYWCLEKGYAKFTGKDDGTPEWRERAAGWMRVMQVDAWGSMLVYTFATIAFYLLGAAVLHRVGLNPEKSDLVRTLAVMYVPVFSNWAAALFLFGAIAVLYSTFFVACAGHARVFSDALRVIGWIDDSQATRDKWVRGLGAFFPIMSLVFYLAFPSPAKLVLISGVTQGVVLPMIAGAAIWFRYKRSVDGLRPGKLWDAMLWLSGIAMLITGVWTIIATVT
;
A
#
# COMPACT_ATOMS: atom_id res chain seq x y z
N MET A 1 -22.80 -1.47 -20.85
CA MET A 1 -24.19 -1.64 -20.36
C MET A 1 -24.81 -3.00 -20.68
N ALA A 2 -24.31 -3.78 -21.65
CA ALA A 2 -24.83 -5.12 -22.01
C ALA A 2 -24.36 -6.29 -21.12
N TRP A 3 -23.38 -6.07 -20.22
CA TRP A 3 -22.88 -7.09 -19.28
C TRP A 3 -23.81 -7.36 -18.07
N TRP A 4 -24.78 -6.47 -17.82
CA TRP A 4 -25.63 -6.52 -16.63
C TRP A 4 -26.77 -7.56 -16.74
N CYS A 5 -27.25 -7.84 -17.96
CA CYS A 5 -28.35 -8.80 -18.18
C CYS A 5 -27.90 -10.27 -18.26
N TYR A 6 -26.62 -10.55 -18.48
CA TYR A 6 -26.13 -11.94 -18.58
C TYR A 6 -26.02 -12.64 -17.22
N TYR A 7 -25.88 -11.87 -16.13
CA TYR A 7 -25.76 -12.41 -14.78
C TYR A 7 -27.09 -12.87 -14.14
N ILE A 8 -28.24 -12.52 -14.75
CA ILE A 8 -29.58 -12.84 -14.22
C ILE A 8 -30.20 -14.08 -14.88
N LYS A 9 -29.58 -14.67 -15.92
CA LYS A 9 -30.23 -15.71 -16.75
C LYS A 9 -29.64 -17.11 -16.74
N LEU A 10 -28.82 -17.47 -15.75
CA LEU A 10 -28.32 -18.85 -15.60
C LEU A 10 -28.55 -19.37 -14.17
N SER A 11 -29.82 -19.65 -13.87
CA SER A 11 -30.21 -20.70 -12.92
C SER A 11 -30.36 -22.03 -13.66
N PRO A 12 -30.02 -23.16 -13.03
CA PRO A 12 -29.56 -24.37 -13.71
C PRO A 12 -30.70 -25.32 -14.11
N LEU A 13 -30.39 -26.22 -15.04
CA LEU A 13 -31.15 -27.41 -15.39
C LEU A 13 -31.67 -28.13 -14.13
N HIS A 14 -32.94 -28.52 -14.15
CA HIS A 14 -33.66 -29.14 -13.03
C HIS A 14 -32.96 -30.41 -12.49
N PRO A 15 -32.82 -30.55 -11.15
CA PRO A 15 -32.44 -31.82 -10.52
C PRO A 15 -33.58 -32.84 -10.64
N THR A 16 -33.26 -34.04 -11.13
CA THR A 16 -34.22 -35.11 -11.46
C THR A 16 -34.50 -36.09 -10.31
N SER A 17 -33.89 -35.91 -9.13
CA SER A 17 -34.13 -36.77 -7.96
C SER A 17 -34.57 -35.97 -6.72
N VAL A 18 -35.42 -36.59 -5.88
CA VAL A 18 -35.92 -36.01 -4.62
C VAL A 18 -34.78 -35.86 -3.58
N VAL A 19 -33.77 -36.73 -3.64
CA VAL A 19 -32.58 -36.69 -2.77
C VAL A 19 -31.69 -35.49 -3.08
N ASP A 20 -31.51 -35.14 -4.36
CA ASP A 20 -30.77 -33.93 -4.76
C ASP A 20 -31.47 -32.66 -4.31
N ARG A 21 -32.82 -32.63 -4.28
CA ARG A 21 -33.57 -31.46 -3.81
C ARG A 21 -33.41 -31.22 -2.31
N GLU A 22 -33.42 -32.26 -1.48
CA GLU A 22 -33.19 -32.10 -0.04
C GLU A 22 -31.76 -31.65 0.29
N HIS A 23 -30.76 -32.16 -0.43
CA HIS A 23 -29.36 -31.79 -0.24
C HIS A 23 -29.07 -30.35 -0.71
N VAL A 24 -29.73 -29.91 -1.79
CA VAL A 24 -29.67 -28.53 -2.29
C VAL A 24 -30.45 -27.55 -1.41
N LEU A 25 -31.57 -27.97 -0.82
CA LEU A 25 -32.35 -27.13 0.10
C LEU A 25 -31.62 -26.95 1.45
N LYS A 26 -31.04 -28.01 2.02
CA LYS A 26 -30.20 -27.93 3.25
C LYS A 26 -28.89 -27.15 3.04
N SER A 27 -28.29 -27.19 1.85
CA SER A 27 -27.14 -26.35 1.54
C SER A 27 -27.52 -24.88 1.38
N SER A 28 -28.70 -24.58 0.83
CA SER A 28 -29.23 -23.22 0.70
C SER A 28 -29.56 -22.55 2.05
N GLU A 29 -30.06 -23.30 3.04
CA GLU A 29 -30.36 -22.79 4.39
C GLU A 29 -29.10 -22.56 5.26
N SER A 30 -28.00 -23.28 4.99
CA SER A 30 -26.77 -23.20 5.80
C SER A 30 -25.69 -22.28 5.20
N GLY A 31 -25.93 -21.69 4.02
CA GLY A 31 -24.97 -20.83 3.32
C GLY A 31 -23.70 -21.54 2.85
N ARG A 32 -23.68 -22.89 2.87
CA ARG A 32 -22.57 -23.72 2.40
C ARG A 32 -22.54 -23.71 0.88
N ARG A 33 -21.34 -23.74 0.31
CA ARG A 33 -21.14 -23.77 -1.14
C ARG A 33 -19.92 -24.61 -1.48
N ASP A 34 -20.03 -25.46 -2.48
CA ASP A 34 -18.88 -26.22 -2.94
C ASP A 34 -17.84 -25.31 -3.61
N PRO A 35 -16.55 -25.55 -3.35
CA PRO A 35 -15.49 -24.72 -3.90
C PRO A 35 -15.40 -24.90 -5.42
N PRO A 36 -15.09 -23.82 -6.17
CA PRO A 36 -14.88 -23.92 -7.60
C PRO A 36 -13.62 -24.77 -7.90
N THR A 37 -13.74 -25.70 -8.83
CA THR A 37 -12.63 -26.55 -9.29
C THR A 37 -11.95 -26.02 -10.56
N HIS A 38 -12.71 -25.36 -11.44
CA HIS A 38 -12.17 -24.73 -12.64
C HIS A 38 -11.47 -23.40 -12.32
N TRP A 39 -10.28 -23.22 -12.88
CA TRP A 39 -9.43 -22.05 -12.63
C TRP A 39 -10.11 -20.70 -12.89
N TRP A 40 -10.89 -20.58 -13.97
CA TRP A 40 -11.67 -19.37 -14.25
C TRP A 40 -12.66 -19.05 -13.15
N ARG A 41 -13.33 -20.07 -12.60
CA ARG A 41 -14.27 -19.90 -11.49
C ARG A 41 -13.54 -19.54 -10.20
N ILE A 42 -12.35 -20.07 -9.95
CA ILE A 42 -11.51 -19.65 -8.82
C ILE A 42 -11.26 -18.14 -8.92
N LEU A 43 -10.83 -17.64 -10.08
CA LEU A 43 -10.57 -16.21 -10.28
C LEU A 43 -11.82 -15.33 -10.05
N THR A 44 -13.02 -15.80 -10.38
CA THR A 44 -14.25 -15.03 -10.08
C THR A 44 -14.63 -14.98 -8.59
N ASN A 45 -14.03 -15.83 -7.75
CA ASN A 45 -14.30 -15.88 -6.32
C ASN A 45 -13.25 -15.13 -5.47
N ILE A 46 -12.14 -14.68 -6.06
CA ILE A 46 -11.15 -13.84 -5.37
C ILE A 46 -11.72 -12.45 -5.04
N GLY A 47 -11.06 -11.73 -4.14
CA GLY A 47 -11.50 -10.40 -3.71
C GLY A 47 -10.77 -9.87 -2.49
N PRO A 48 -10.71 -10.61 -1.36
CA PRO A 48 -10.02 -10.15 -0.15
C PRO A 48 -8.59 -9.70 -0.42
N GLY A 49 -7.81 -10.46 -1.18
CA GLY A 49 -6.45 -10.12 -1.56
C GLY A 49 -6.37 -8.88 -2.44
N LEU A 50 -7.30 -8.70 -3.39
CA LEU A 50 -7.34 -7.49 -4.23
C LEU A 50 -7.70 -6.23 -3.43
N ILE A 51 -8.58 -6.35 -2.42
CA ILE A 51 -8.89 -5.26 -1.50
C ILE A 51 -7.64 -4.87 -0.71
N ILE A 52 -6.88 -5.86 -0.22
CA ILE A 52 -5.59 -5.63 0.44
C ILE A 52 -4.57 -5.00 -0.51
N ALA A 53 -4.45 -5.48 -1.75
CA ALA A 53 -3.58 -4.84 -2.75
C ALA A 53 -3.96 -3.36 -2.98
N GLY A 54 -5.26 -3.04 -2.99
CA GLY A 54 -5.71 -1.66 -3.12
C GLY A 54 -5.46 -0.76 -1.89
N SER A 55 -5.30 -1.33 -0.69
CA SER A 55 -4.85 -0.57 0.49
C SER A 55 -3.33 -0.42 0.55
N ILE A 56 -2.59 -1.23 -0.20
CA ILE A 56 -1.13 -1.21 -0.25
C ILE A 56 -0.67 -0.15 -1.26
N VAL A 57 -1.04 -0.33 -2.54
CA VAL A 57 -0.48 0.37 -3.73
C VAL A 57 -0.52 1.91 -3.68
N GLY A 58 -1.35 2.51 -2.82
CA GLY A 58 -1.29 3.94 -2.51
C GLY A 58 -0.11 4.26 -1.59
N SER A 59 -0.32 4.32 -0.29
CA SER A 59 0.67 4.90 0.62
C SER A 59 1.97 4.10 0.81
N GLY A 60 1.91 2.76 0.69
CA GLY A 60 3.09 1.91 0.86
C GLY A 60 4.04 2.04 -0.33
N GLU A 61 3.52 1.98 -1.53
CA GLU A 61 4.30 1.98 -2.76
C GLU A 61 4.57 3.37 -3.29
N LEU A 62 3.51 4.17 -3.49
CA LEU A 62 3.64 5.49 -4.11
C LEU A 62 4.42 6.48 -3.24
N ILE A 63 4.27 6.42 -1.92
CA ILE A 63 4.93 7.35 -0.99
C ILE A 63 6.17 6.71 -0.37
N ALA A 64 5.99 5.67 0.45
CA ALA A 64 7.06 5.10 1.25
C ALA A 64 8.15 4.42 0.40
N THR A 65 7.76 3.55 -0.52
CA THR A 65 8.72 2.80 -1.35
C THR A 65 9.46 3.71 -2.32
N THR A 66 8.75 4.65 -2.97
CA THR A 66 9.40 5.64 -3.83
C THR A 66 10.37 6.52 -3.06
N LYS A 67 10.01 6.97 -1.85
CA LYS A 67 10.93 7.73 -0.99
C LYS A 67 12.19 6.92 -0.66
N THR A 68 12.02 5.65 -0.29
CA THR A 68 13.17 4.76 -0.03
C THR A 68 14.06 4.62 -1.27
N GLY A 69 13.48 4.48 -2.47
CA GLY A 69 14.25 4.46 -3.73
C GLY A 69 14.97 5.78 -4.00
N ALA A 70 14.33 6.92 -3.75
CA ALA A 70 14.92 8.24 -3.90
C ALA A 70 16.12 8.48 -2.96
N GLU A 71 16.09 7.93 -1.74
CA GLU A 71 17.17 8.08 -0.76
C GLU A 71 18.28 7.03 -0.94
N ALA A 72 17.91 5.78 -1.22
CA ALA A 72 18.82 4.64 -1.23
C ALA A 72 19.38 4.28 -2.62
N GLY A 73 18.88 4.91 -3.68
CA GLY A 73 19.14 4.47 -5.05
C GLY A 73 18.73 3.00 -5.21
N PHE A 74 19.56 2.20 -5.86
CA PHE A 74 19.25 0.79 -6.10
C PHE A 74 19.57 -0.14 -4.92
N THR A 75 20.38 0.30 -3.94
CA THR A 75 21.04 -0.57 -2.95
C THR A 75 20.08 -1.38 -2.08
N LEU A 76 18.89 -0.85 -1.74
CA LEU A 76 17.94 -1.49 -0.83
C LEU A 76 16.85 -2.31 -1.54
N LEU A 77 16.94 -2.54 -2.85
CA LEU A 77 15.96 -3.32 -3.61
C LEU A 77 15.75 -4.73 -3.02
N TRP A 78 16.81 -5.40 -2.55
CA TRP A 78 16.71 -6.71 -1.89
C TRP A 78 15.81 -6.69 -0.65
N LEU A 79 15.88 -5.63 0.15
CA LEU A 79 15.09 -5.51 1.39
C LEU A 79 13.61 -5.27 1.08
N ILE A 80 13.33 -4.51 0.02
CA ILE A 80 11.98 -4.26 -0.49
C ILE A 80 11.34 -5.57 -0.98
N LEU A 81 12.06 -6.34 -1.79
CA LEU A 81 11.63 -7.64 -2.28
C LEU A 81 11.40 -8.63 -1.14
N LEU A 82 12.34 -8.68 -0.20
CA LEU A 82 12.21 -9.51 1.00
C LEU A 82 10.93 -9.14 1.76
N GLY A 83 10.68 -7.85 2.00
CA GLY A 83 9.49 -7.37 2.69
C GLY A 83 8.17 -7.74 2.03
N CYS A 84 8.13 -7.75 0.69
CA CYS A 84 6.94 -8.15 -0.07
C CYS A 84 6.69 -9.66 -0.01
N VAL A 85 7.74 -10.46 -0.17
CA VAL A 85 7.60 -11.93 -0.31
C VAL A 85 7.43 -12.63 1.03
N VAL A 86 8.17 -12.25 2.07
CA VAL A 86 8.19 -13.05 3.31
C VAL A 86 6.86 -13.04 4.04
N LYS A 87 6.10 -11.95 3.97
CA LYS A 87 4.91 -11.76 4.82
C LYS A 87 3.69 -12.53 4.30
N VAL A 88 3.67 -12.94 3.02
CA VAL A 88 2.54 -13.70 2.44
C VAL A 88 2.33 -15.05 3.13
N PHE A 89 3.39 -15.68 3.66
CA PHE A 89 3.27 -16.93 4.41
C PHE A 89 2.45 -16.75 5.69
N THR A 90 2.72 -15.67 6.43
CA THR A 90 1.94 -15.24 7.59
C THR A 90 0.50 -14.91 7.19
N GLN A 91 0.31 -14.19 6.08
CA GLN A 91 -1.02 -13.86 5.55
C GLN A 91 -1.86 -15.12 5.24
N VAL A 92 -1.26 -16.11 4.58
CA VAL A 92 -1.92 -17.36 4.21
C VAL A 92 -2.29 -18.17 5.45
N GLU A 93 -1.42 -18.24 6.47
CA GLU A 93 -1.73 -18.97 7.71
C GLU A 93 -2.82 -18.28 8.55
N MET A 94 -2.84 -16.95 8.61
CA MET A 94 -3.95 -16.21 9.22
C MET A 94 -5.27 -16.47 8.49
N GLY A 95 -5.23 -16.49 7.15
CA GLY A 95 -6.39 -16.85 6.32
C GLY A 95 -6.85 -18.29 6.54
N ARG A 96 -5.91 -19.26 6.65
CA ARG A 96 -6.19 -20.67 6.96
C ARG A 96 -6.92 -20.80 8.30
N TYR A 97 -6.39 -20.18 9.35
CA TYR A 97 -7.01 -20.18 10.68
C TYR A 97 -8.45 -19.67 10.62
N THR A 98 -8.65 -18.55 9.92
CA THR A 98 -9.95 -17.89 9.78
C THR A 98 -10.96 -18.75 9.02
N LEU A 99 -10.52 -19.38 7.93
CA LEU A 99 -11.35 -20.24 7.10
C LEU A 99 -11.83 -21.47 7.88
N ILE A 100 -10.95 -22.08 8.66
CA ILE A 100 -11.24 -23.28 9.47
C ILE A 100 -12.12 -22.93 10.68
N SER A 101 -11.76 -21.89 11.43
CA SER A 101 -12.41 -21.58 12.71
C SER A 101 -13.63 -20.68 12.60
N GLY A 102 -13.76 -19.94 11.50
CA GLY A 102 -14.74 -18.86 11.34
C GLY A 102 -14.48 -17.63 12.22
N LYS A 103 -13.33 -17.57 12.91
CA LYS A 103 -12.96 -16.48 13.82
C LYS A 103 -12.14 -15.41 13.13
N THR A 104 -12.23 -14.19 13.64
CA THR A 104 -11.42 -13.06 13.17
C THR A 104 -9.97 -13.16 13.66
N SER A 105 -9.07 -12.33 13.10
CA SER A 105 -7.69 -12.22 13.57
C SER A 105 -7.61 -11.87 15.06
N LEU A 106 -8.39 -10.88 15.52
CA LEU A 106 -8.33 -10.44 16.92
C LEU A 106 -8.91 -11.48 17.89
N GLN A 107 -9.97 -12.19 17.48
CA GLN A 107 -10.45 -13.35 18.25
C GLN A 107 -9.37 -14.42 18.34
N GLY A 108 -8.66 -14.71 17.25
CA GLY A 108 -7.53 -15.64 17.25
C GLY A 108 -6.38 -15.17 18.14
N PHE A 109 -6.01 -13.88 18.10
CA PHE A 109 -4.99 -13.32 18.97
C PHE A 109 -5.39 -13.42 20.45
N ASN A 110 -6.68 -13.33 20.76
CA ASN A 110 -7.17 -13.47 22.13
C ASN A 110 -7.05 -14.90 22.68
N GLU A 111 -6.85 -15.90 21.82
CA GLU A 111 -6.61 -17.30 22.21
C GLU A 111 -5.14 -17.61 22.52
N LEU A 112 -4.22 -16.71 22.16
CA LEU A 112 -2.79 -16.94 22.36
C LEU A 112 -2.45 -17.07 23.85
N PRO A 113 -1.38 -17.83 24.18
CA PRO A 113 -0.80 -17.78 25.51
C PRO A 113 -0.17 -16.41 25.78
N GLY A 114 -0.03 -16.06 27.06
CA GLY A 114 0.63 -14.83 27.50
C GLY A 114 -0.22 -13.95 28.41
N PRO A 115 0.30 -12.77 28.78
CA PRO A 115 -0.36 -11.87 29.71
C PRO A 115 -1.70 -11.36 29.15
N ARG A 116 -2.67 -11.20 30.05
CA ARG A 116 -3.98 -10.60 29.78
C ARG A 116 -4.16 -9.40 30.71
N LEU A 117 -4.74 -8.33 30.19
CA LEU A 117 -5.01 -7.14 31.00
C LEU A 117 -6.32 -7.32 31.76
N GLY A 118 -6.29 -8.06 32.86
CA GLY A 118 -7.47 -8.39 33.66
C GLY A 118 -8.46 -9.29 32.89
N ARG A 119 -9.75 -8.92 32.87
CA ARG A 119 -10.78 -9.57 32.03
C ARG A 119 -10.73 -9.14 30.56
N HIS A 120 -9.92 -8.14 30.24
CA HIS A 120 -9.82 -7.56 28.91
C HIS A 120 -8.74 -8.28 28.08
N GLY A 121 -8.82 -8.14 26.76
CA GLY A 121 -8.14 -9.00 25.78
C GLY A 121 -6.63 -9.24 25.97
N ASN A 122 -6.12 -10.23 25.23
CA ASN A 122 -4.71 -10.64 25.22
C ASN A 122 -3.74 -9.48 24.87
N TRP A 123 -2.50 -9.53 25.37
CA TRP A 123 -1.44 -8.55 25.09
C TRP A 123 -1.26 -8.19 23.61
N LEU A 124 -1.43 -9.15 22.69
CA LEU A 124 -1.30 -8.89 21.25
C LEU A 124 -2.44 -8.01 20.70
N VAL A 125 -3.64 -8.11 21.29
CA VAL A 125 -4.76 -7.22 20.94
C VAL A 125 -4.43 -5.78 21.35
N TRP A 126 -3.77 -5.58 22.49
CA TRP A 126 -3.31 -4.26 22.93
C TRP A 126 -2.14 -3.73 22.11
N ALA A 127 -1.17 -4.57 21.75
CA ALA A 127 -0.09 -4.20 20.84
C ALA A 127 -0.65 -3.76 19.48
N TRP A 128 -1.64 -4.48 18.95
CA TRP A 128 -2.39 -4.07 17.77
C TRP A 128 -3.10 -2.73 17.97
N ALA A 129 -3.74 -2.49 19.12
CA ALA A 129 -4.45 -1.24 19.38
C ALA A 129 -3.50 -0.02 19.39
N VAL A 130 -2.28 -0.17 19.93
CA VAL A 130 -1.25 0.87 19.89
C VAL A 130 -0.81 1.16 18.46
N MET A 131 -0.51 0.12 17.67
CA MET A 131 -0.18 0.26 16.24
C MET A 131 -1.31 0.89 15.44
N TRP A 132 -2.56 0.54 15.76
CA TRP A 132 -3.74 1.08 15.09
C TRP A 132 -3.88 2.59 15.28
N LEU A 133 -3.52 3.14 16.45
CA LEU A 133 -3.51 4.59 16.68
C LEU A 133 -2.53 5.32 15.75
N ALA A 134 -1.32 4.79 15.59
CA ALA A 134 -0.35 5.33 14.64
C ALA A 134 -0.81 5.19 13.18
N SER A 135 -1.51 4.09 12.87
CA SER A 135 -2.09 3.83 11.53
C SER A 135 -3.18 4.84 11.17
N ILE A 136 -3.90 5.42 12.12
CA ILE A 136 -4.84 6.52 11.88
C ILE A 136 -4.12 7.80 11.45
N GLY A 137 -2.96 8.09 12.05
CA GLY A 137 -2.07 9.17 11.62
C GLY A 137 -1.64 8.99 10.15
N GLN A 138 -1.23 7.79 9.76
CA GLN A 138 -0.93 7.46 8.35
C GLN A 138 -2.12 7.80 7.44
N GLN A 139 -3.35 7.43 7.80
CA GLN A 139 -4.53 7.80 7.01
C GLN A 139 -4.74 9.32 6.88
N GLY A 140 -4.35 10.09 7.90
CA GLY A 140 -4.29 11.55 7.82
C GLY A 140 -3.29 12.03 6.76
N GLY A 141 -2.09 11.44 6.73
CA GLY A 141 -1.12 11.70 5.68
C GLY A 141 -1.67 11.40 4.28
N ILE A 142 -2.34 10.26 4.11
CA ILE A 142 -2.91 9.84 2.82
C ILE A 142 -3.98 10.81 2.35
N VAL A 143 -4.95 11.18 3.20
CA VAL A 143 -6.00 12.14 2.78
C VAL A 143 -5.44 13.53 2.49
N GLY A 144 -4.39 13.94 3.20
CA GLY A 144 -3.61 15.13 2.86
C GLY A 144 -3.00 15.05 1.46
N SER A 145 -2.40 13.90 1.09
CA SER A 145 -1.86 13.67 -0.25
C SER A 145 -2.95 13.61 -1.33
N VAL A 146 -4.13 13.03 -1.05
CA VAL A 146 -5.26 13.11 -2.00
C VAL A 146 -5.69 14.57 -2.17
N GLY A 147 -5.81 15.31 -1.06
CA GLY A 147 -6.13 16.74 -1.08
C GLY A 147 -5.11 17.55 -1.90
N GLN A 148 -3.83 17.21 -1.79
CA GLN A 148 -2.76 17.82 -2.59
C GLN A 148 -2.91 17.50 -4.07
N ALA A 149 -3.12 16.23 -4.43
CA ALA A 149 -3.29 15.82 -5.82
C ALA A 149 -4.51 16.50 -6.49
N VAL A 150 -5.60 16.65 -5.75
CA VAL A 150 -6.77 17.40 -6.21
C VAL A 150 -6.47 18.90 -6.27
N ALA A 151 -5.80 19.50 -5.29
CA ALA A 151 -5.42 20.92 -5.32
C ALA A 151 -4.49 21.27 -6.49
N LEU A 152 -3.62 20.34 -6.91
CA LEU A 152 -2.77 20.48 -8.09
C LEU A 152 -3.58 20.46 -9.39
N THR A 153 -4.61 19.61 -9.45
CA THR A 153 -5.46 19.44 -10.65
C THR A 153 -6.57 20.48 -10.75
N MET A 154 -7.14 20.85 -9.61
CA MET A 154 -8.33 21.70 -9.45
C MET A 154 -8.09 22.69 -8.30
N PRO A 155 -7.20 23.69 -8.47
CA PRO A 155 -7.00 24.73 -7.47
C PRO A 155 -8.31 25.50 -7.27
N ALA A 156 -8.69 25.70 -6.01
CA ALA A 156 -9.93 26.36 -5.60
C ALA A 156 -9.72 27.86 -5.31
N THR A 157 -8.51 28.27 -4.96
CA THR A 157 -8.19 29.68 -4.64
C THR A 157 -7.19 30.29 -5.63
N ALA A 158 -7.20 31.63 -5.74
CA ALA A 158 -6.20 32.36 -6.54
C ALA A 158 -4.78 32.13 -6.02
N GLN A 159 -4.63 32.04 -4.70
CA GLN A 159 -3.38 31.69 -4.04
C GLN A 159 -2.90 30.29 -4.47
N GLY A 160 -3.78 29.29 -4.47
CA GLY A 160 -3.46 27.94 -4.92
C GLY A 160 -3.04 27.87 -6.39
N VAL A 161 -3.70 28.64 -7.27
CA VAL A 161 -3.29 28.77 -8.68
C VAL A 161 -1.88 29.37 -8.80
N SER A 162 -1.61 30.44 -8.04
CA SER A 162 -0.31 31.11 -8.09
C SER A 162 0.80 30.23 -7.53
N GLU A 163 0.61 29.62 -6.36
CA GLU A 163 1.56 28.67 -5.77
C GLU A 163 1.85 27.50 -6.72
N ASN A 164 0.82 26.94 -7.37
CA ASN A 164 1.03 25.85 -8.32
C ASN A 164 1.93 26.25 -9.48
N ARG A 165 1.76 27.46 -10.03
CA ARG A 165 2.60 27.97 -11.13
C ARG A 165 4.06 28.15 -10.70
N VAL A 166 4.29 28.72 -9.52
CA VAL A 166 5.64 28.95 -9.01
C VAL A 166 6.33 27.61 -8.75
N ALA A 167 5.67 26.70 -8.03
CA ALA A 167 6.24 25.41 -7.67
C ALA A 167 6.46 24.49 -8.89
N ASP A 168 5.60 24.55 -9.91
CA ASP A 168 5.85 23.86 -11.19
C ASP A 168 7.12 24.40 -11.88
N ALA A 169 7.31 25.72 -11.87
CA ALA A 169 8.50 26.34 -12.47
C ALA A 169 9.80 25.99 -11.72
N GLU A 170 9.77 25.98 -10.39
CA GLU A 170 10.90 25.53 -9.55
C GLU A 170 11.28 24.07 -9.81
N GLN A 171 10.27 23.21 -9.94
CA GLN A 171 10.50 21.79 -10.16
C GLN A 171 11.04 21.51 -11.57
N LEU A 172 10.51 22.19 -12.60
CA LEU A 172 11.03 22.11 -13.96
C LEU A 172 12.48 22.59 -14.05
N LEU A 173 12.82 23.71 -13.40
CA LEU A 173 14.20 24.21 -13.34
C LEU A 173 15.15 23.16 -12.73
N THR A 174 14.71 22.45 -11.69
CA THR A 174 15.51 21.38 -11.06
C THR A 174 15.78 20.23 -12.03
N PHE A 175 14.76 19.84 -12.81
CA PHE A 175 14.90 18.80 -13.83
C PHE A 175 15.82 19.26 -14.98
N GLU A 176 15.67 20.49 -15.47
CA GLU A 176 16.52 21.07 -16.52
C GLU A 176 17.99 21.14 -16.09
N ARG A 177 18.26 21.47 -14.83
CA ARG A 177 19.62 21.44 -14.25
C ARG A 177 20.22 20.05 -14.17
N TYR A 178 19.39 19.03 -13.97
CA TYR A 178 19.87 17.66 -14.02
C TYR A 178 20.21 17.26 -15.46
N ALA A 179 19.31 17.52 -16.42
CA ALA A 179 19.53 17.22 -17.83
C ALA A 179 20.80 17.90 -18.39
N ALA A 180 21.03 19.17 -18.05
CA ALA A 180 22.25 19.88 -18.46
C ALA A 180 23.53 19.27 -17.86
N ARG A 181 23.45 18.68 -16.65
CA ARG A 181 24.58 17.97 -16.03
C ARG A 181 24.82 16.61 -16.66
N SER A 182 23.78 15.84 -16.97
CA SER A 182 23.94 14.52 -17.60
C SER A 182 24.55 14.63 -19.00
N GLU A 183 24.13 15.61 -19.80
CA GLU A 183 24.74 15.90 -21.11
C GLU A 183 26.25 16.19 -20.97
N SER A 184 26.65 17.01 -19.99
CA SER A 184 28.07 17.34 -19.79
C SER A 184 28.95 16.13 -19.43
N VAL A 185 28.38 15.10 -18.78
CA VAL A 185 29.08 13.86 -18.43
C VAL A 185 29.13 12.88 -19.61
N ALA A 186 28.07 12.83 -20.44
CA ALA A 186 28.01 11.95 -21.61
C ALA A 186 29.00 12.33 -22.72
N PHE A 187 29.39 13.61 -22.81
CA PHE A 187 30.46 14.08 -23.71
C PHE A 187 31.87 13.55 -23.32
N ASP A 188 32.06 13.07 -22.09
CA ASP A 188 33.35 12.58 -21.58
C ASP A 188 33.65 11.12 -22.02
N ASP A 189 32.62 10.29 -22.22
CA ASP A 189 32.76 8.85 -22.53
C ASP A 189 32.75 8.54 -24.05
N GLY A 190 32.51 9.54 -24.90
CA GLY A 190 32.49 9.42 -26.35
C GLY A 190 33.74 10.02 -27.00
N THR A 191 34.70 9.17 -27.39
CA THR A 191 35.95 9.47 -28.14
C THR A 191 37.22 9.78 -27.33
N ALA A 192 37.69 8.81 -26.56
CA ALA A 192 39.11 8.72 -26.20
C ALA A 192 39.95 8.25 -27.40
N THR A 193 40.23 9.16 -28.35
CA THR A 193 41.43 9.09 -29.19
C THR A 193 42.09 10.47 -29.27
N GLY A 194 42.92 10.77 -28.27
CA GLY A 194 44.06 11.69 -28.37
C GLY A 194 43.78 13.18 -28.25
N GLY A 195 44.18 13.76 -27.10
CA GLY A 195 44.49 15.19 -26.98
C GLY A 195 44.00 15.85 -25.70
N SER A 196 44.95 16.25 -24.84
CA SER A 196 44.84 17.23 -23.73
C SER A 196 43.63 17.16 -22.79
N ASN A 197 43.90 16.71 -21.55
CA ASN A 197 43.06 16.94 -20.37
C ASN A 197 43.04 18.45 -20.03
N ASP A 198 42.17 19.23 -20.66
CA ASP A 198 41.80 20.58 -20.20
C ASP A 198 40.46 20.53 -19.45
N PRO A 199 40.42 20.89 -18.15
CA PRO A 199 39.20 20.82 -17.34
C PRO A 199 38.10 21.83 -17.71
N GLU A 200 38.33 22.73 -18.68
CA GLU A 200 37.33 23.70 -19.18
C GLU A 200 36.44 23.16 -20.32
N SER A 201 36.77 22.00 -20.91
CA SER A 201 36.05 21.41 -22.06
C SER A 201 34.73 20.71 -21.68
N ASN A 202 34.56 20.35 -20.41
CA ASN A 202 33.48 19.46 -19.94
C ASN A 202 32.35 20.20 -19.20
N ALA A 203 32.29 21.53 -19.31
CA ALA A 203 31.21 22.33 -18.73
C ALA A 203 30.01 22.39 -19.72
N PRO A 204 28.76 22.38 -19.23
CA PRO A 204 27.62 22.78 -20.07
C PRO A 204 27.96 24.09 -20.77
N THR A 205 27.64 24.19 -22.07
CA THR A 205 28.06 25.32 -22.89
C THR A 205 27.77 26.63 -22.16
N PRO A 206 28.68 27.63 -22.14
CA PRO A 206 28.44 28.89 -21.42
C PRO A 206 27.08 29.54 -21.73
N GLN A 207 26.57 29.34 -22.95
CA GLN A 207 25.21 29.73 -23.36
C GLN A 207 24.10 29.00 -22.58
N ARG A 208 24.20 27.69 -22.40
CA ARG A 208 23.21 26.89 -21.66
C ARG A 208 23.21 27.20 -20.17
N LEU A 209 24.39 27.45 -19.60
CA LEU A 209 24.51 27.96 -18.23
C LEU A 209 23.84 29.32 -18.07
N GLN A 210 24.09 30.24 -19.01
CA GLN A 210 23.41 31.54 -19.03
C GLN A 210 21.88 31.42 -19.15
N GLU A 211 21.37 30.49 -19.97
CA GLU A 211 19.94 30.20 -20.06
C GLU A 211 19.36 29.70 -18.73
N LEU A 212 20.05 28.77 -18.05
CA LEU A 212 19.63 28.25 -16.75
C LEU A 212 19.68 29.33 -15.65
N ASP A 213 20.70 30.18 -15.65
CA ASP A 213 20.83 31.30 -14.72
C ASP A 213 19.71 32.34 -14.94
N ALA A 214 19.39 32.64 -16.20
CA ALA A 214 18.28 33.52 -16.55
C ALA A 214 16.93 32.92 -16.12
N ARG A 215 16.76 31.60 -16.32
CA ARG A 215 15.55 30.88 -15.89
C ARG A 215 15.42 30.84 -14.38
N GLU A 216 16.51 30.65 -13.65
CA GLU A 216 16.54 30.74 -12.19
C GLU A 216 16.10 32.12 -11.70
N ALA A 217 16.64 33.19 -12.30
CA ALA A 217 16.25 34.55 -11.95
C ALA A 217 14.74 34.79 -12.16
N GLU A 218 14.16 34.26 -13.24
CA GLU A 218 12.72 34.32 -13.51
C GLU A 218 11.91 33.57 -12.44
N VAL A 219 12.31 32.34 -12.10
CA VAL A 219 11.65 31.53 -11.07
C VAL A 219 11.71 32.20 -9.70
N VAL A 220 12.86 32.76 -9.33
CA VAL A 220 13.02 33.53 -8.09
C VAL A 220 12.10 34.75 -8.10
N ALA A 221 12.00 35.48 -9.22
CA ALA A 221 11.10 36.62 -9.34
C ALA A 221 9.62 36.21 -9.21
N MET A 222 9.22 35.06 -9.78
CA MET A 222 7.88 34.50 -9.62
C MET A 222 7.59 34.18 -8.15
N ARG A 223 8.52 33.53 -7.43
CA ARG A 223 8.39 33.22 -6.00
C ARG A 223 8.26 34.48 -5.15
N VAL A 224 9.10 35.49 -5.40
CA VAL A 224 9.03 36.78 -4.69
C VAL A 224 7.68 37.46 -4.95
N THR A 225 7.20 37.48 -6.20
CA THR A 225 5.90 38.08 -6.55
C THR A 225 4.77 37.39 -5.83
N HIS A 226 4.76 36.05 -5.80
CA HIS A 226 3.77 35.27 -5.08
C HIS A 226 3.77 35.60 -3.57
N GLU A 227 4.95 35.65 -2.94
CA GLU A 227 5.07 35.99 -1.51
C GLU A 227 4.60 37.42 -1.20
N LEU A 228 4.77 38.36 -2.12
CA LEU A 228 4.28 39.74 -1.97
C LEU A 228 2.75 39.82 -2.05
N GLU A 229 2.14 39.09 -2.98
CA GLU A 229 0.69 39.11 -3.20
C GLU A 229 -0.09 38.33 -2.13
N HIS A 230 0.42 37.18 -1.72
CA HIS A 230 -0.31 36.21 -0.90
C HIS A 230 0.32 35.92 0.46
N GLY A 231 1.52 36.46 0.72
CA GLY A 231 2.31 36.15 1.91
C GLY A 231 2.98 34.77 1.82
N LYS A 232 3.61 34.36 2.93
CA LYS A 232 4.34 33.08 3.05
C LYS A 232 3.49 31.91 3.55
N ASN A 233 2.19 32.12 3.71
CA ASN A 233 1.29 31.08 4.24
C ASN A 233 1.00 30.05 3.15
N GLU A 234 0.94 28.78 3.52
CA GLU A 234 0.51 27.73 2.59
C GLU A 234 -0.93 27.95 2.12
N PRO A 235 -1.24 27.70 0.84
CA PRO A 235 -2.61 27.78 0.34
C PRO A 235 -3.55 26.85 1.12
N PRO A 236 -4.78 27.28 1.42
CA PRO A 236 -5.74 26.45 2.15
C PRO A 236 -6.28 25.29 1.31
N ASP A 237 -6.04 25.28 -0.01
CA ASP A 237 -6.60 24.35 -1.00
C ASP A 237 -6.40 22.88 -0.64
N ILE A 238 -5.20 22.50 -0.18
CA ILE A 238 -4.90 21.11 0.21
C ILE A 238 -5.81 20.68 1.36
N LYS A 239 -5.94 21.55 2.39
CA LYS A 239 -6.77 21.29 3.57
C LYS A 239 -8.26 21.30 3.21
N LEU A 240 -8.67 22.19 2.31
CA LEU A 240 -10.04 22.27 1.80
C LEU A 240 -10.43 20.98 1.07
N TRP A 241 -9.63 20.55 0.11
CA TRP A 241 -9.92 19.33 -0.65
C TRP A 241 -9.85 18.08 0.24
N ALA A 242 -8.86 17.97 1.13
CA ALA A 242 -8.80 16.89 2.11
C ALA A 242 -10.07 16.84 2.98
N THR A 243 -10.59 18.00 3.38
CA THR A 243 -11.86 18.09 4.15
C THR A 243 -13.06 17.59 3.34
N ILE A 244 -13.20 18.04 2.09
CA ILE A 244 -14.29 17.63 1.20
C ILE A 244 -14.25 16.11 0.96
N ILE A 245 -13.07 15.56 0.66
CA ILE A 245 -12.86 14.12 0.43
C ILE A 245 -13.21 13.32 1.68
N THR A 246 -12.78 13.78 2.87
CA THR A 246 -13.11 13.15 4.14
C THR A 246 -14.61 13.12 4.38
N ILE A 247 -15.32 14.24 4.20
CA ILE A 247 -16.77 14.31 4.39
C ILE A 247 -17.48 13.34 3.43
N ALA A 248 -17.09 13.35 2.14
CA ALA A 248 -17.65 12.44 1.15
C ALA A 248 -17.40 10.96 1.52
N THR A 249 -16.18 10.65 1.99
CA THR A 249 -15.79 9.31 2.44
C THR A 249 -16.61 8.86 3.64
N SER A 250 -16.76 9.72 4.65
CA SER A 250 -17.56 9.44 5.84
C SER A 250 -19.02 9.13 5.52
N VAL A 251 -19.63 9.92 4.61
CA VAL A 251 -21.00 9.67 4.14
C VAL A 251 -21.09 8.35 3.39
N LEU A 252 -20.15 8.08 2.48
CA LEU A 252 -20.14 6.85 1.68
C LEU A 252 -19.98 5.59 2.54
N LEU A 253 -19.08 5.63 3.53
CA LEU A 253 -18.88 4.53 4.48
C LEU A 253 -20.06 4.33 5.44
N PHE A 254 -20.77 5.41 5.78
CA PHE A 254 -21.99 5.32 6.59
C PHE A 254 -23.14 4.63 5.84
N VAL A 255 -23.33 4.95 4.56
CA VAL A 255 -24.41 4.40 3.71
C VAL A 255 -24.13 2.95 3.30
N GLY A 256 -22.87 2.60 3.03
CA GLY A 256 -22.35 1.23 2.92
C GLY A 256 -22.98 0.31 1.85
N ARG A 257 -22.30 0.14 0.70
CA ARG A 257 -22.49 -1.01 -0.21
C ARG A 257 -21.14 -1.67 -0.54
N TYR A 258 -20.88 -2.83 0.08
CA TYR A 258 -19.61 -3.58 -0.01
C TYR A 258 -19.13 -3.86 -1.45
N GLY A 259 -20.04 -4.25 -2.35
CA GLY A 259 -19.68 -4.58 -3.74
C GLY A 259 -19.14 -3.39 -4.54
N LEU A 260 -19.57 -2.16 -4.21
CA LEU A 260 -19.09 -0.96 -4.87
C LEU A 260 -17.62 -0.69 -4.55
N ILE A 261 -17.19 -1.01 -3.33
CA ILE A 261 -15.82 -0.86 -2.85
C ILE A 261 -14.86 -1.74 -3.64
N GLN A 262 -15.17 -3.05 -3.74
CA GLN A 262 -14.29 -4.03 -4.36
C GLN A 262 -14.02 -3.69 -5.84
N THR A 263 -15.07 -3.45 -6.62
CA THR A 263 -14.94 -3.19 -8.07
C THR A 263 -14.29 -1.84 -8.35
N PHE A 264 -14.68 -0.79 -7.61
CA PHE A 264 -14.12 0.55 -7.80
C PHE A 264 -12.61 0.59 -7.51
N SER A 265 -12.17 0.06 -6.36
CA SER A 265 -10.76 0.06 -5.99
C SER A 265 -9.91 -0.83 -6.90
N THR A 266 -10.43 -1.99 -7.30
CA THR A 266 -9.65 -2.95 -8.13
C THR A 266 -9.31 -2.37 -9.50
N VAL A 267 -10.27 -1.71 -10.16
CA VAL A 267 -10.05 -1.13 -11.49
C VAL A 267 -9.04 0.01 -11.41
N LEU A 268 -9.23 0.93 -10.46
CA LEU A 268 -8.35 2.10 -10.32
C LEU A 268 -6.90 1.70 -9.99
N VAL A 269 -6.73 0.80 -9.03
CA VAL A 269 -5.41 0.30 -8.62
C VAL A 269 -4.76 -0.46 -9.77
N GLY A 270 -5.49 -1.38 -10.41
CA GLY A 270 -4.98 -2.12 -11.55
C GLY A 270 -4.56 -1.22 -12.72
N SER A 271 -5.36 -0.21 -13.06
CA SER A 271 -5.04 0.75 -14.13
C SER A 271 -3.82 1.59 -13.81
N PHE A 272 -3.69 2.12 -12.58
CA PHE A 272 -2.54 2.93 -12.22
C PHE A 272 -1.26 2.09 -12.10
N THR A 273 -1.33 0.90 -11.49
CA THR A 273 -0.18 -0.02 -11.47
C THR A 273 0.29 -0.36 -12.88
N LEU A 274 -0.63 -0.62 -13.81
CA LEU A 274 -0.28 -0.86 -15.20
C LEU A 274 0.39 0.37 -15.85
N LEU A 275 -0.13 1.57 -15.61
CA LEU A 275 0.48 2.81 -16.07
C LEU A 275 1.90 2.97 -15.53
N THR A 276 2.13 2.71 -14.24
CA THR A 276 3.47 2.75 -13.63
C THR A 276 4.42 1.74 -14.27
N LEU A 277 3.95 0.53 -14.54
CA LEU A 277 4.76 -0.50 -15.20
C LEU A 277 5.09 -0.13 -16.64
N ILE A 278 4.14 0.44 -17.38
CA ILE A 278 4.37 0.97 -18.73
C ILE A 278 5.38 2.12 -18.68
N ASN A 279 5.26 3.04 -17.70
CA ASN A 279 6.22 4.12 -17.50
C ASN A 279 7.63 3.57 -17.32
N LEU A 280 7.83 2.62 -16.39
CA LEU A 280 9.13 2.02 -16.14
C LEU A 280 9.69 1.27 -17.37
N PHE A 281 8.84 0.61 -18.15
CA PHE A 281 9.25 -0.06 -19.37
C PHE A 281 9.72 0.94 -20.44
N LEU A 282 8.96 2.00 -20.67
CA LEU A 282 9.32 3.04 -21.64
C LEU A 282 10.53 3.86 -21.18
N LEU A 283 10.72 4.02 -19.86
CA LEU A 283 11.88 4.69 -19.27
C LEU A 283 13.21 4.06 -19.70
N GLN A 284 13.22 2.77 -20.10
CA GLN A 284 14.43 2.12 -20.61
C GLN A 284 14.94 2.72 -21.93
N GLY A 285 14.09 3.47 -22.66
CA GLY A 285 14.49 4.24 -23.84
C GLY A 285 15.24 5.55 -23.50
N GLU A 286 15.13 6.04 -22.27
CA GLU A 286 15.76 7.28 -21.82
C GLU A 286 17.15 6.98 -21.24
N VAL A 287 18.22 7.34 -21.97
CA VAL A 287 19.60 6.94 -21.64
C VAL A 287 20.02 7.36 -20.22
N ASP A 288 19.63 8.56 -19.81
CA ASP A 288 19.98 9.14 -18.50
C ASP A 288 19.17 8.56 -17.34
N TYR A 289 18.06 7.87 -17.63
CA TYR A 289 17.09 7.38 -16.63
C TYR A 289 16.85 5.87 -16.69
N ARG A 290 17.42 5.16 -17.67
CA ARG A 290 17.28 3.71 -17.80
C ARG A 290 17.82 3.01 -16.56
N VAL A 291 17.19 1.89 -16.21
CA VAL A 291 17.65 1.00 -15.14
C VAL A 291 18.56 -0.04 -15.77
N THR A 292 19.87 0.09 -15.54
CA THR A 292 20.81 -0.87 -16.10
C THR A 292 20.71 -2.22 -15.38
N THR A 293 21.05 -3.30 -16.11
CA THR A 293 21.14 -4.64 -15.53
C THR A 293 22.10 -4.67 -14.33
N GLU A 294 23.20 -3.94 -14.41
CA GLU A 294 24.17 -3.83 -13.32
C GLU A 294 23.57 -3.17 -12.08
N GLU A 295 22.89 -2.03 -12.23
CA GLU A 295 22.22 -1.34 -11.12
C GLU A 295 21.15 -2.24 -10.47
N PHE A 296 20.33 -2.90 -11.28
CA PHE A 296 19.30 -3.81 -10.78
C PHE A 296 19.90 -4.95 -9.95
N PHE A 297 20.90 -5.66 -10.50
CA PHE A 297 21.54 -6.76 -9.76
C PHE A 297 22.38 -6.27 -8.58
N SER A 298 22.95 -5.06 -8.64
CA SER A 298 23.66 -4.47 -7.50
C SER A 298 22.73 -4.28 -6.30
N GLY A 299 21.49 -3.88 -6.56
CA GLY A 299 20.43 -3.76 -5.55
C GLY A 299 20.00 -5.09 -4.93
N LEU A 300 20.29 -6.21 -5.59
CA LEU A 300 19.99 -7.56 -5.09
C LEU A 300 21.13 -8.17 -4.25
N LYS A 301 22.32 -7.57 -4.24
CA LYS A 301 23.51 -8.13 -3.57
C LYS A 301 23.49 -8.05 -2.04
N GLY A 302 22.46 -7.46 -1.43
CA GLY A 302 22.37 -7.36 0.04
C GLY A 302 23.31 -6.30 0.64
N ALA A 303 23.80 -5.36 -0.16
CA ALA A 303 24.66 -4.30 0.33
C ALA A 303 23.86 -3.28 1.17
N LEU A 304 24.52 -2.67 2.15
CA LEU A 304 24.01 -1.49 2.86
C LEU A 304 24.56 -0.22 2.19
N PRO A 305 23.83 0.91 2.23
CA PRO A 305 24.27 2.12 1.56
C PRO A 305 25.52 2.70 2.25
N SER A 306 26.59 2.94 1.50
CA SER A 306 27.90 3.41 2.01
C SER A 306 28.04 4.95 2.07
N SER A 307 27.04 5.69 1.59
CA SER A 307 27.09 7.16 1.44
C SER A 307 26.81 7.90 2.76
N ALA A 308 27.11 9.20 2.82
CA ALA A 308 26.80 10.11 3.93
C ALA A 308 25.31 10.12 4.32
N ASN A 309 24.40 9.80 3.38
CA ASN A 309 22.95 9.63 3.61
C ASN A 309 22.53 8.18 3.90
N GLY A 310 23.47 7.24 4.00
CA GLY A 310 23.18 5.81 4.10
C GLY A 310 22.49 5.40 5.40
N SER A 311 22.76 6.10 6.50
CA SER A 311 22.04 5.94 7.76
C SER A 311 20.56 6.36 7.63
N THR A 312 20.29 7.48 6.96
CA THR A 312 18.94 7.98 6.70
C THR A 312 18.16 7.04 5.78
N ALA A 313 18.77 6.60 4.67
CA ALA A 313 18.13 5.70 3.71
C ALA A 313 17.77 4.34 4.31
N LEU A 314 18.67 3.77 5.12
CA LEU A 314 18.39 2.53 5.86
C LEU A 314 17.31 2.72 6.92
N ALA A 315 17.35 3.82 7.66
CA ALA A 315 16.30 4.16 8.64
C ALA A 315 14.94 4.30 7.97
N THR A 316 14.85 5.00 6.83
CA THR A 316 13.63 5.10 6.02
C THR A 316 13.16 3.74 5.53
N ALA A 317 14.04 2.89 5.00
CA ALA A 317 13.68 1.55 4.52
C ALA A 317 13.15 0.65 5.64
N LEU A 318 13.74 0.70 6.82
CA LEU A 318 13.29 -0.06 7.98
C LEU A 318 12.00 0.50 8.57
N ALA A 319 11.89 1.83 8.70
CA ALA A 319 10.67 2.50 9.11
C ALA A 319 9.52 2.18 8.15
N THR A 320 9.79 2.06 6.85
CA THR A 320 8.77 1.71 5.86
C THR A 320 8.56 0.21 5.72
N PHE A 321 9.48 -0.65 6.17
CA PHE A 321 9.34 -2.11 6.08
C PHE A 321 8.03 -2.61 6.69
N GLY A 322 7.54 -1.97 7.76
CA GLY A 322 6.26 -2.31 8.39
C GLY A 322 5.03 -2.14 7.49
N ILE A 323 5.12 -1.33 6.43
CA ILE A 323 4.02 -0.98 5.51
C ILE A 323 4.32 -1.31 4.04
N ILE A 324 5.56 -1.60 3.66
CA ILE A 324 5.93 -2.00 2.30
C ILE A 324 5.44 -3.42 2.01
N GLY A 325 4.75 -3.61 0.87
CA GLY A 325 4.02 -4.84 0.59
C GLY A 325 2.85 -4.98 1.58
N VAL A 326 2.63 -6.19 2.10
CA VAL A 326 1.56 -6.38 3.11
C VAL A 326 2.04 -5.90 4.50
N GLY A 327 1.39 -4.87 5.04
CA GLY A 327 1.68 -4.34 6.37
C GLY A 327 1.04 -5.14 7.50
N ALA A 328 1.38 -4.81 8.75
CA ALA A 328 0.79 -5.44 9.92
C ALA A 328 -0.72 -5.18 10.00
N GLY A 329 -1.15 -3.97 9.62
CA GLY A 329 -2.58 -3.61 9.52
C GLY A 329 -3.32 -4.51 8.52
N GLU A 330 -2.74 -4.70 7.35
CA GLU A 330 -3.30 -5.54 6.28
C GLU A 330 -3.33 -7.02 6.64
N LEU A 331 -2.29 -7.54 7.30
CA LEU A 331 -2.27 -8.91 7.81
C LEU A 331 -3.43 -9.16 8.78
N VAL A 332 -3.70 -8.20 9.68
CA VAL A 332 -4.83 -8.30 10.60
C VAL A 332 -6.17 -8.18 9.88
N ALA A 333 -6.28 -7.27 8.91
CA ALA A 333 -7.52 -7.01 8.17
C ALA A 333 -7.89 -8.12 7.17
N TYR A 334 -6.92 -8.82 6.58
CA TYR A 334 -7.16 -9.81 5.52
C TYR A 334 -8.19 -10.90 5.91
N PRO A 335 -8.08 -11.55 7.09
CA PRO A 335 -9.14 -12.41 7.61
C PRO A 335 -10.55 -11.83 7.66
N TYR A 336 -10.72 -10.54 7.97
CA TYR A 336 -12.04 -9.92 8.01
C TYR A 336 -12.67 -9.87 6.62
N TRP A 337 -11.87 -9.55 5.60
CA TRP A 337 -12.34 -9.56 4.21
C TRP A 337 -12.65 -10.97 3.72
N CYS A 338 -11.89 -11.99 4.14
CA CYS A 338 -12.22 -13.40 3.88
C CYS A 338 -13.57 -13.81 4.49
N LEU A 339 -13.86 -13.38 5.72
CA LEU A 339 -15.14 -13.63 6.38
C LEU A 339 -16.30 -12.90 5.69
N GLU A 340 -16.11 -11.64 5.29
CA GLU A 340 -17.15 -10.87 4.60
C GLU A 340 -17.43 -11.37 3.19
N LYS A 341 -16.40 -11.83 2.47
CA LYS A 341 -16.57 -12.52 1.19
C LYS A 341 -17.35 -13.84 1.37
N GLY A 342 -17.25 -14.45 2.55
CA GLY A 342 -17.98 -15.65 2.93
C GLY A 342 -17.16 -16.93 2.90
N TYR A 343 -15.83 -16.90 2.77
CA TYR A 343 -15.01 -18.12 2.62
C TYR A 343 -15.26 -19.14 3.74
N ALA A 344 -15.30 -18.70 5.01
CA ALA A 344 -15.63 -19.57 6.14
C ALA A 344 -17.11 -20.01 6.13
N LYS A 345 -18.04 -19.11 5.77
CA LYS A 345 -19.48 -19.43 5.66
C LYS A 345 -19.74 -20.50 4.59
N PHE A 346 -19.09 -20.39 3.44
CA PHE A 346 -19.19 -21.34 2.33
C PHE A 346 -18.62 -22.71 2.70
N THR A 347 -17.53 -22.72 3.48
CA THR A 347 -16.91 -23.95 4.00
C THR A 347 -17.85 -24.68 4.98
N GLY A 348 -18.52 -23.93 5.84
CA GLY A 348 -19.38 -24.46 6.90
C GLY A 348 -18.62 -24.78 8.19
N LYS A 349 -19.35 -25.03 9.28
CA LYS A 349 -18.76 -25.42 10.57
C LYS A 349 -18.06 -26.77 10.46
N ASP A 350 -16.90 -26.89 11.09
CA ASP A 350 -16.17 -28.16 11.19
C ASP A 350 -17.01 -29.18 11.97
N ASP A 351 -17.48 -30.20 11.24
CA ASP A 351 -18.24 -31.33 11.75
C ASP A 351 -17.41 -32.63 11.77
N GLY A 352 -16.09 -32.54 11.49
CA GLY A 352 -15.18 -33.68 11.45
C GLY A 352 -15.37 -34.62 10.26
N THR A 353 -16.28 -34.31 9.33
CA THR A 353 -16.59 -35.17 8.18
C THR A 353 -15.52 -35.08 7.08
N PRO A 354 -15.28 -36.16 6.30
CA PRO A 354 -14.43 -36.09 5.11
C PRO A 354 -14.89 -35.03 4.10
N GLU A 355 -16.20 -34.87 3.95
CA GLU A 355 -16.81 -33.91 3.02
C GLU A 355 -16.52 -32.47 3.43
N TRP A 356 -16.54 -32.16 4.73
CA TRP A 356 -16.10 -30.85 5.22
C TRP A 356 -14.62 -30.60 4.93
N ARG A 357 -13.75 -31.60 5.14
CA ARG A 357 -12.31 -31.46 4.85
C ARG A 357 -12.06 -31.17 3.38
N GLU A 358 -12.77 -31.85 2.48
CA GLU A 358 -12.65 -31.62 1.03
C GLU A 358 -13.11 -30.20 0.65
N ARG A 359 -14.26 -29.76 1.17
CA ARG A 359 -14.75 -28.37 0.94
C ARG A 359 -13.78 -27.33 1.50
N ALA A 360 -13.29 -27.52 2.71
CA ALA A 360 -12.33 -26.64 3.36
C ALA A 360 -11.03 -26.57 2.55
N ALA A 361 -10.52 -27.71 2.08
CA ALA A 361 -9.33 -27.75 1.22
C ALA A 361 -9.55 -26.97 -0.09
N GLY A 362 -10.72 -27.11 -0.72
CA GLY A 362 -11.01 -26.38 -1.96
C GLY A 362 -11.16 -24.86 -1.75
N TRP A 363 -11.84 -24.41 -0.71
CA TRP A 363 -11.91 -22.97 -0.40
C TRP A 363 -10.56 -22.40 0.05
N MET A 364 -9.73 -23.23 0.70
CA MET A 364 -8.36 -22.85 1.03
C MET A 364 -7.50 -22.64 -0.22
N ARG A 365 -7.71 -23.41 -1.29
CA ARG A 365 -7.06 -23.17 -2.59
C ARG A 365 -7.50 -21.81 -3.19
N VAL A 366 -8.78 -21.48 -3.12
CA VAL A 366 -9.29 -20.17 -3.57
C VAL A 366 -8.62 -19.04 -2.77
N MET A 367 -8.58 -19.17 -1.45
CA MET A 367 -7.93 -18.22 -0.56
C MET A 367 -6.43 -18.09 -0.85
N GLN A 368 -5.74 -19.19 -1.17
CA GLN A 368 -4.32 -19.17 -1.52
C GLN A 368 -4.10 -18.45 -2.85
N VAL A 369 -4.89 -18.73 -3.88
CA VAL A 369 -4.82 -18.03 -5.17
C VAL A 369 -5.08 -16.53 -4.98
N ASP A 370 -6.03 -16.17 -4.11
CA ASP A 370 -6.33 -14.78 -3.75
C ASP A 370 -5.13 -14.09 -3.05
N ALA A 371 -4.54 -14.72 -2.03
CA ALA A 371 -3.37 -14.18 -1.33
C ALA A 371 -2.13 -14.07 -2.23
N TRP A 372 -1.76 -15.15 -2.93
CA TRP A 372 -0.59 -15.16 -3.82
C TRP A 372 -0.77 -14.23 -5.02
N GLY A 373 -1.96 -14.20 -5.61
CA GLY A 373 -2.29 -13.27 -6.70
C GLY A 373 -2.17 -11.82 -6.25
N SER A 374 -2.69 -11.48 -5.06
CA SER A 374 -2.51 -10.15 -4.50
C SER A 374 -1.05 -9.80 -4.23
N MET A 375 -0.26 -10.78 -3.74
CA MET A 375 1.17 -10.60 -3.51
C MET A 375 1.93 -10.25 -4.76
N LEU A 376 1.67 -10.95 -5.87
CA LEU A 376 2.29 -10.60 -7.14
C LEU A 376 1.93 -9.17 -7.55
N VAL A 377 0.65 -8.79 -7.48
CA VAL A 377 0.18 -7.45 -7.87
C VAL A 377 0.89 -6.36 -7.07
N TYR A 378 0.87 -6.43 -5.73
CA TYR A 378 1.53 -5.40 -4.94
C TYR A 378 3.05 -5.46 -5.13
N THR A 379 3.68 -6.63 -5.21
CA THR A 379 5.14 -6.74 -5.35
C THR A 379 5.65 -6.10 -6.64
N PHE A 380 4.97 -6.33 -7.77
CA PHE A 380 5.34 -5.67 -9.03
C PHE A 380 5.15 -4.16 -8.96
N ALA A 381 4.07 -3.69 -8.34
CA ALA A 381 3.88 -2.26 -8.09
C ALA A 381 5.00 -1.69 -7.23
N THR A 382 5.37 -2.36 -6.13
CA THR A 382 6.43 -1.95 -5.21
C THR A 382 7.78 -1.85 -5.92
N ILE A 383 8.17 -2.88 -6.68
CA ILE A 383 9.41 -2.84 -7.46
C ILE A 383 9.38 -1.68 -8.45
N ALA A 384 8.25 -1.45 -9.13
CA ALA A 384 8.15 -0.39 -10.11
C ALA A 384 8.34 1.00 -9.48
N PHE A 385 7.64 1.27 -8.37
CA PHE A 385 7.76 2.54 -7.64
C PHE A 385 9.13 2.74 -6.99
N TYR A 386 9.76 1.66 -6.51
CA TYR A 386 11.13 1.72 -6.00
C TYR A 386 12.11 2.09 -7.10
N LEU A 387 12.04 1.39 -8.25
CA LEU A 387 12.94 1.60 -9.37
C LEU A 387 12.75 2.99 -9.99
N LEU A 388 11.52 3.49 -10.08
CA LEU A 388 11.27 4.87 -10.53
C LEU A 388 11.84 5.91 -9.55
N GLY A 389 11.72 5.67 -8.24
CA GLY A 389 12.36 6.49 -7.21
C GLY A 389 13.89 6.49 -7.34
N ALA A 390 14.49 5.31 -7.53
CA ALA A 390 15.93 5.14 -7.66
C ALA A 390 16.50 5.64 -8.99
N ALA A 391 15.77 5.49 -10.10
CA ALA A 391 16.25 5.84 -11.43
C ALA A 391 16.00 7.30 -11.78
N VAL A 392 14.93 7.90 -11.25
CA VAL A 392 14.57 9.30 -11.55
C VAL A 392 14.87 10.20 -10.37
N LEU A 393 14.18 10.00 -9.23
CA LEU A 393 14.26 10.95 -8.12
C LEU A 393 15.64 11.00 -7.47
N HIS A 394 16.25 9.84 -7.24
CA HIS A 394 17.61 9.75 -6.68
C HIS A 394 18.64 10.44 -7.57
N ARG A 395 18.56 10.24 -8.89
CA ARG A 395 19.50 10.85 -9.85
C ARG A 395 19.33 12.36 -9.94
N VAL A 396 18.07 12.83 -9.98
CA VAL A 396 17.75 14.28 -9.98
C VAL A 396 18.07 14.94 -8.63
N GLY A 397 18.18 14.16 -7.55
CA GLY A 397 18.44 14.65 -6.20
C GLY A 397 17.17 15.17 -5.49
N LEU A 398 16.00 14.66 -5.88
CA LEU A 398 14.71 15.03 -5.29
C LEU A 398 14.29 14.00 -4.23
N ASN A 399 13.99 14.48 -3.02
CA ASN A 399 13.44 13.66 -1.94
C ASN A 399 11.96 14.04 -1.71
N PRO A 400 11.00 13.11 -1.81
CA PRO A 400 9.59 13.39 -1.57
C PRO A 400 9.31 13.79 -0.10
N GLU A 401 9.07 15.08 0.17
CA GLU A 401 8.79 15.61 1.51
C GLU A 401 7.69 16.68 1.58
N LYS A 402 7.12 16.85 2.78
CA LYS A 402 6.20 17.93 3.21
C LYS A 402 5.08 18.30 2.21
N SER A 403 5.10 19.54 1.70
CA SER A 403 4.04 20.23 0.95
C SER A 403 4.01 19.88 -0.53
N ASP A 404 5.10 19.32 -1.07
CA ASP A 404 5.29 19.03 -2.49
C ASP A 404 5.38 17.54 -2.79
N LEU A 405 5.07 16.69 -1.82
CA LEU A 405 5.12 15.24 -1.94
C LEU A 405 4.55 14.70 -3.26
N VAL A 406 3.27 14.98 -3.58
CA VAL A 406 2.66 14.50 -4.83
C VAL A 406 3.32 15.13 -6.06
N ARG A 407 3.71 16.40 -6.01
CA ARG A 407 4.38 17.09 -7.13
C ARG A 407 5.74 16.45 -7.44
N THR A 408 6.52 16.17 -6.40
CA THR A 408 7.83 15.51 -6.52
C THR A 408 7.68 14.10 -7.10
N LEU A 409 6.67 13.35 -6.67
CA LEU A 409 6.42 12.00 -7.20
C LEU A 409 6.03 12.02 -8.70
N ALA A 410 5.37 13.08 -9.17
CA ALA A 410 5.02 13.24 -10.58
C ALA A 410 6.25 13.32 -11.50
N VAL A 411 7.41 13.75 -10.98
CA VAL A 411 8.67 13.85 -11.74
C VAL A 411 9.09 12.50 -12.32
N MET A 412 8.74 11.39 -11.66
CA MET A 412 9.04 10.03 -12.14
C MET A 412 8.47 9.70 -13.52
N TYR A 413 7.49 10.47 -13.98
CA TYR A 413 6.81 10.28 -15.26
C TYR A 413 7.26 11.26 -16.34
N VAL A 414 8.00 12.31 -15.96
CA VAL A 414 8.44 13.37 -16.87
C VAL A 414 9.34 12.85 -18.00
N PRO A 415 10.35 11.98 -17.76
CA PRO A 415 11.21 11.52 -18.84
C PRO A 415 10.45 10.84 -19.99
N VAL A 416 9.40 10.08 -19.68
CA VAL A 416 8.64 9.30 -20.67
C VAL A 416 7.48 10.09 -21.27
N PHE A 417 6.71 10.77 -20.43
CA PHE A 417 5.45 11.39 -20.85
C PHE A 417 5.55 12.91 -21.04
N SER A 418 6.69 13.52 -20.68
CA SER A 418 6.94 14.95 -20.82
C SER A 418 5.75 15.77 -20.30
N ASN A 419 5.11 16.56 -21.16
CA ASN A 419 3.97 17.42 -20.82
C ASN A 419 2.73 16.66 -20.29
N TRP A 420 2.58 15.37 -20.60
CA TRP A 420 1.45 14.56 -20.10
C TRP A 420 1.71 13.95 -18.73
N ALA A 421 2.95 13.98 -18.24
CA ALA A 421 3.37 13.32 -17.01
C ALA A 421 2.52 13.73 -15.80
N ALA A 422 2.38 15.04 -15.58
CA ALA A 422 1.60 15.57 -14.46
C ALA A 422 0.14 15.13 -14.53
N ALA A 423 -0.52 15.23 -15.69
CA ALA A 423 -1.92 14.85 -15.84
C ALA A 423 -2.17 13.35 -15.60
N LEU A 424 -1.36 12.50 -16.22
CA LEU A 424 -1.43 11.04 -16.07
C LEU A 424 -1.16 10.61 -14.62
N PHE A 425 -0.11 11.17 -14.04
CA PHE A 425 0.27 10.88 -12.67
C PHE A 425 -0.77 11.37 -11.67
N LEU A 426 -1.24 12.61 -11.76
CA LEU A 426 -2.19 13.18 -10.80
C LEU A 426 -3.52 12.45 -10.81
N PHE A 427 -4.05 12.12 -11.99
CA PHE A 427 -5.26 11.31 -12.11
C PHE A 427 -5.08 9.94 -11.40
N GLY A 428 -3.98 9.27 -11.69
CA GLY A 428 -3.63 7.99 -11.09
C GLY A 428 -3.40 8.07 -9.57
N ALA A 429 -2.69 9.09 -9.12
CA ALA A 429 -2.40 9.36 -7.71
C ALA A 429 -3.67 9.63 -6.92
N ILE A 430 -4.60 10.47 -7.42
CA ILE A 430 -5.92 10.68 -6.81
C ILE A 430 -6.62 9.33 -6.66
N ALA A 431 -6.67 8.55 -7.74
CA ALA A 431 -7.37 7.27 -7.77
C ALA A 431 -6.82 6.28 -6.74
N VAL A 432 -5.50 6.05 -6.71
CA VAL A 432 -4.91 5.06 -5.80
C VAL A 432 -4.85 5.53 -4.35
N LEU A 433 -4.45 6.77 -4.09
CA LEU A 433 -4.38 7.31 -2.73
C LEU A 433 -5.77 7.36 -2.10
N TYR A 434 -6.80 7.78 -2.86
CA TYR A 434 -8.18 7.76 -2.38
C TYR A 434 -8.66 6.34 -2.12
N SER A 435 -8.40 5.40 -3.05
CA SER A 435 -8.80 4.00 -2.86
C SER A 435 -8.18 3.39 -1.61
N THR A 436 -6.91 3.70 -1.33
CA THR A 436 -6.22 3.27 -0.12
C THR A 436 -6.85 3.87 1.13
N PHE A 437 -7.05 5.19 1.16
CA PHE A 437 -7.69 5.87 2.30
C PHE A 437 -9.07 5.29 2.62
N PHE A 438 -9.87 5.09 1.57
CA PHE A 438 -11.22 4.55 1.67
C PHE A 438 -11.22 3.12 2.21
N VAL A 439 -10.41 2.22 1.62
CA VAL A 439 -10.35 0.80 2.03
C VAL A 439 -9.76 0.66 3.43
N ALA A 440 -8.73 1.43 3.78
CA ALA A 440 -8.11 1.39 5.10
C ALA A 440 -9.08 1.87 6.19
N CYS A 441 -9.82 2.97 5.99
CA CYS A 441 -10.85 3.41 6.92
C CYS A 441 -11.95 2.36 7.10
N ALA A 442 -12.38 1.73 6.00
CA ALA A 442 -13.35 0.65 6.03
C ALA A 442 -12.83 -0.59 6.80
N GLY A 443 -11.55 -0.94 6.63
CA GLY A 443 -10.88 -2.01 7.36
C GLY A 443 -10.76 -1.68 8.86
N HIS A 444 -10.29 -0.48 9.19
CA HIS A 444 -10.18 0.00 10.57
C HIS A 444 -11.51 -0.05 11.30
N ALA A 445 -12.61 0.38 10.68
CA ALA A 445 -13.96 0.30 11.27
C ALA A 445 -14.34 -1.13 11.67
N ARG A 446 -14.01 -2.12 10.84
CA ARG A 446 -14.29 -3.55 11.09
C ARG A 446 -13.43 -4.11 12.20
N VAL A 447 -12.12 -3.92 12.10
CA VAL A 447 -11.16 -4.49 13.05
C VAL A 447 -11.35 -3.85 14.42
N PHE A 448 -11.55 -2.53 14.48
CA PHE A 448 -11.78 -1.82 15.75
C PHE A 448 -13.13 -2.17 16.38
N SER A 449 -14.20 -2.29 15.59
CA SER A 449 -15.49 -2.78 16.12
C SER A 449 -15.35 -4.17 16.74
N ASP A 450 -14.51 -5.03 16.16
CA ASP A 450 -14.25 -6.36 16.69
C ASP A 450 -13.33 -6.34 17.91
N ALA A 451 -12.35 -5.45 17.96
CA ALA A 451 -11.52 -5.22 19.14
C ALA A 451 -12.37 -4.88 20.37
N LEU A 452 -13.36 -4.00 20.22
CA LEU A 452 -14.30 -3.64 21.29
C LEU A 452 -15.09 -4.87 21.81
N ARG A 453 -15.43 -5.81 20.93
CA ARG A 453 -16.11 -7.08 21.30
C ARG A 453 -15.16 -8.02 22.03
N VAL A 454 -13.96 -8.22 21.47
CA VAL A 454 -12.92 -9.09 22.05
C VAL A 454 -12.48 -8.62 23.43
N ILE A 455 -12.42 -7.31 23.65
CA ILE A 455 -12.08 -6.68 24.94
C ILE A 455 -13.27 -6.72 25.92
N GLY A 456 -14.49 -6.95 25.44
CA GLY A 456 -15.71 -7.03 26.23
C GLY A 456 -16.37 -5.68 26.56
N TRP A 457 -16.10 -4.64 25.77
CA TRP A 457 -16.74 -3.32 25.94
C TRP A 457 -18.10 -3.21 25.23
N ILE A 458 -18.35 -4.05 24.22
CA ILE A 458 -19.64 -4.12 23.51
C ILE A 458 -20.06 -5.59 23.34
N ASP A 459 -21.35 -5.82 23.13
CA ASP A 459 -21.91 -7.17 22.99
C ASP A 459 -21.54 -7.85 21.66
N ASP A 460 -21.65 -9.17 21.63
CA ASP A 460 -21.20 -10.00 20.51
C ASP A 460 -22.22 -10.10 19.36
N SER A 461 -23.33 -9.35 19.39
CA SER A 461 -24.39 -9.48 18.37
C SER A 461 -23.98 -8.90 17.01
N GLN A 462 -24.54 -9.49 15.95
CA GLN A 462 -24.35 -8.99 14.58
C GLN A 462 -24.91 -7.57 14.40
N ALA A 463 -26.05 -7.26 15.06
CA ALA A 463 -26.67 -5.94 15.00
C ALA A 463 -25.76 -4.86 15.61
N THR A 464 -25.12 -5.16 16.74
CA THR A 464 -24.14 -4.27 17.37
C THR A 464 -22.93 -4.09 16.46
N ARG A 465 -22.36 -5.17 15.91
CA ARG A 465 -21.27 -5.07 14.93
C ARG A 465 -21.62 -4.13 13.78
N ASP A 466 -22.78 -4.32 13.14
CA ASP A 466 -23.16 -3.51 11.97
C ASP A 466 -23.43 -2.05 12.33
N LYS A 467 -23.91 -1.76 13.55
CA LYS A 467 -24.06 -0.39 14.07
C LYS A 467 -22.69 0.26 14.29
N TRP A 468 -21.77 -0.41 14.96
CA TRP A 468 -20.43 0.11 15.25
C TRP A 468 -19.58 0.26 14.00
N VAL A 469 -19.60 -0.70 13.07
CA VAL A 469 -18.88 -0.58 11.80
C VAL A 469 -19.35 0.63 10.99
N ARG A 470 -20.67 0.91 10.94
CA ARG A 470 -21.19 2.11 10.27
C ARG A 470 -20.79 3.40 10.96
N GLY A 471 -20.93 3.47 12.28
CA GLY A 471 -20.56 4.65 13.07
C GLY A 471 -19.06 4.95 13.00
N LEU A 472 -18.22 3.94 13.21
CA LEU A 472 -16.77 4.05 13.12
C LEU A 472 -16.30 4.33 11.69
N GLY A 473 -16.98 3.77 10.68
CA GLY A 473 -16.72 4.07 9.27
C GLY A 473 -16.94 5.53 8.92
N ALA A 474 -17.92 6.20 9.53
CA ALA A 474 -18.10 7.64 9.39
C ALA A 474 -17.08 8.44 10.20
N PHE A 475 -16.72 7.95 11.39
CA PHE A 475 -15.85 8.65 12.34
C PHE A 475 -14.37 8.63 11.97
N PHE A 476 -13.82 7.49 11.54
CA PHE A 476 -12.37 7.37 11.30
C PHE A 476 -11.81 8.26 10.21
N PRO A 477 -12.49 8.48 9.06
CA PRO A 477 -12.02 9.47 8.08
C PRO A 477 -11.92 10.88 8.69
N ILE A 478 -12.88 11.28 9.53
CA ILE A 478 -12.88 12.57 10.22
C ILE A 478 -11.71 12.65 11.20
N MET A 479 -11.49 11.57 11.97
CA MET A 479 -10.36 11.49 12.88
C MET A 479 -9.02 11.61 12.13
N SER A 480 -8.86 10.93 10.99
CA SER A 480 -7.68 11.06 10.12
C SER A 480 -7.46 12.48 9.62
N LEU A 481 -8.53 13.18 9.21
CA LEU A 481 -8.44 14.61 8.86
C LEU A 481 -7.97 15.46 10.04
N VAL A 482 -8.50 15.23 11.25
CA VAL A 482 -8.07 15.97 12.45
C VAL A 482 -6.56 15.76 12.70
N PHE A 483 -6.08 14.53 12.58
CA PHE A 483 -4.64 14.24 12.68
C PHE A 483 -3.81 14.98 11.63
N TYR A 484 -4.28 15.00 10.37
CA TYR A 484 -3.62 15.74 9.30
C TYR A 484 -3.58 17.25 9.55
N LEU A 485 -4.70 17.84 9.99
CA LEU A 485 -4.78 19.27 10.28
C LEU A 485 -3.89 19.65 11.47
N ALA A 486 -3.75 18.77 12.47
CA ALA A 486 -2.84 18.97 13.59
C ALA A 486 -1.36 18.79 13.21
N PHE A 487 -1.06 17.83 12.31
CA PHE A 487 0.29 17.48 11.89
C PHE A 487 0.37 17.33 10.36
N PRO A 488 0.48 18.42 9.58
CA PRO A 488 0.42 18.39 8.11
C PRO A 488 1.74 17.91 7.49
N SER A 489 2.18 16.71 7.84
CA SER A 489 3.39 16.08 7.27
C SER A 489 3.10 14.65 6.85
N PRO A 490 2.54 14.43 5.65
CA PRO A 490 2.13 13.13 5.16
C PRO A 490 3.22 12.05 5.27
N ALA A 491 4.42 12.35 4.79
CA ALA A 491 5.54 11.42 4.80
C ALA A 491 5.91 10.97 6.23
N LYS A 492 5.96 11.91 7.20
CA LYS A 492 6.28 11.58 8.60
C LYS A 492 5.22 10.71 9.25
N LEU A 493 3.94 11.01 9.02
CA LEU A 493 2.83 10.22 9.55
C LEU A 493 2.84 8.78 9.01
N VAL A 494 3.17 8.62 7.72
CA VAL A 494 3.35 7.30 7.09
C VAL A 494 4.54 6.55 7.72
N LEU A 495 5.67 7.21 7.93
CA LEU A 495 6.87 6.61 8.54
C LEU A 495 6.64 6.16 9.99
N ILE A 496 5.97 6.99 10.82
CA ILE A 496 5.64 6.64 12.22
C ILE A 496 4.76 5.39 12.27
N SER A 497 3.74 5.34 11.41
CA SER A 497 2.91 4.13 11.29
C SER A 497 3.75 2.92 10.89
N GLY A 498 4.60 3.07 9.87
CA GLY A 498 5.50 2.02 9.42
C GLY A 498 6.40 1.45 10.53
N VAL A 499 6.97 2.31 11.39
CA VAL A 499 7.74 1.88 12.56
C VAL A 499 6.88 1.03 13.50
N THR A 500 5.71 1.53 13.91
CA THR A 500 4.83 0.78 14.83
C THR A 500 4.34 -0.53 14.24
N GLN A 501 4.07 -0.57 12.94
CA GLN A 501 3.71 -1.80 12.24
C GLN A 501 4.89 -2.77 12.19
N GLY A 502 6.11 -2.29 11.90
CA GLY A 502 7.33 -3.08 11.91
C GLY A 502 7.59 -3.76 13.26
N VAL A 503 7.29 -3.07 14.36
CA VAL A 503 7.38 -3.63 15.72
C VAL A 503 6.37 -4.75 15.96
N VAL A 504 5.13 -4.61 15.48
CA VAL A 504 4.04 -5.59 15.70
C VAL A 504 4.13 -6.78 14.76
N LEU A 505 4.73 -6.63 13.57
CA LEU A 505 4.90 -7.71 12.59
C LEU A 505 5.42 -9.04 13.20
N PRO A 506 6.56 -9.08 13.91
CA PRO A 506 7.04 -10.33 14.50
C PRO A 506 6.06 -10.97 15.49
N MET A 507 5.24 -10.18 16.19
CA MET A 507 4.21 -10.70 17.09
C MET A 507 3.09 -11.41 16.29
N ILE A 508 2.68 -10.84 15.16
CA ILE A 508 1.71 -11.45 14.24
C ILE A 508 2.29 -12.72 13.61
N ALA A 509 3.57 -12.72 13.23
CA ALA A 509 4.23 -13.92 12.72
C ALA A 509 4.27 -15.04 13.78
N GLY A 510 4.57 -14.70 15.04
CA GLY A 510 4.47 -15.62 16.17
C GLY A 510 3.06 -16.20 16.34
N ALA A 511 2.03 -15.38 16.18
CA ALA A 511 0.63 -15.82 16.20
C ALA A 511 0.33 -16.80 15.05
N ALA A 512 0.80 -16.52 13.83
CA ALA A 512 0.61 -17.41 12.68
C ALA A 512 1.32 -18.76 12.87
N ILE A 513 2.54 -18.77 13.39
CA ILE A 513 3.27 -19.99 13.78
C ILE A 513 2.47 -20.77 14.84
N TRP A 514 1.93 -20.08 15.85
CA TRP A 514 1.09 -20.72 16.86
C TRP A 514 -0.18 -21.33 16.27
N PHE A 515 -0.89 -20.63 15.38
CA PHE A 515 -2.06 -21.17 14.68
C PHE A 515 -1.70 -22.41 13.86
N ARG A 516 -0.57 -22.35 13.14
CA ARG A 516 -0.05 -23.45 12.35
C ARG A 516 0.13 -24.73 13.18
N TYR A 517 0.67 -24.65 14.40
CA TYR A 517 0.95 -25.82 15.23
C TYR A 517 -0.16 -26.22 16.22
N LYS A 518 -1.02 -25.28 16.65
CA LYS A 518 -2.03 -25.53 17.69
C LYS A 518 -3.46 -25.54 17.19
N ARG A 519 -3.73 -24.97 16.01
CA ARG A 519 -5.10 -24.81 15.46
C ARG A 519 -5.30 -25.48 14.11
N SER A 520 -4.27 -26.06 13.50
CA SER A 520 -4.41 -26.79 12.23
C SER A 520 -5.09 -28.15 12.41
N VAL A 521 -6.11 -28.40 11.59
CA VAL A 521 -6.89 -29.65 11.56
C VAL A 521 -6.14 -30.74 10.78
N ASP A 522 -6.21 -31.98 11.26
CA ASP A 522 -5.65 -33.15 10.57
C ASP A 522 -6.27 -33.33 9.18
N GLY A 523 -5.41 -33.60 8.19
CA GLY A 523 -5.78 -33.63 6.77
C GLY A 523 -5.73 -32.29 6.05
N LEU A 524 -5.65 -31.16 6.78
CA LEU A 524 -5.49 -29.81 6.22
C LEU A 524 -4.16 -29.15 6.60
N ARG A 525 -3.23 -29.91 7.19
CA ARG A 525 -1.91 -29.43 7.58
C ARG A 525 -1.01 -29.24 6.35
N PRO A 526 -0.33 -28.10 6.20
CA PRO A 526 0.67 -27.94 5.15
C PRO A 526 1.92 -28.77 5.46
N GLY A 527 2.76 -28.97 4.44
CA GLY A 527 3.97 -29.79 4.53
C GLY A 527 5.18 -29.09 5.17
N LYS A 528 6.28 -29.83 5.36
CA LYS A 528 7.50 -29.34 6.04
C LYS A 528 8.16 -28.13 5.36
N LEU A 529 8.11 -28.04 4.03
CA LEU A 529 8.62 -26.89 3.29
C LEU A 529 7.87 -25.61 3.68
N TRP A 530 6.55 -25.71 3.86
CA TRP A 530 5.73 -24.57 4.30
C TRP A 530 6.12 -24.12 5.71
N ASP A 531 6.35 -25.08 6.62
CA ASP A 531 6.81 -24.78 7.97
C ASP A 531 8.15 -24.04 7.94
N ALA A 532 9.10 -24.49 7.12
CA ALA A 532 10.39 -23.81 6.94
C ALA A 532 10.22 -22.37 6.43
N MET A 533 9.35 -22.14 5.45
CA MET A 533 9.08 -20.80 4.91
C MET A 533 8.37 -19.89 5.91
N LEU A 534 7.42 -20.42 6.70
CA LEU A 534 6.74 -19.68 7.76
C LEU A 534 7.71 -19.27 8.87
N TRP A 535 8.63 -20.16 9.26
CA TRP A 535 9.69 -19.82 10.22
C TRP A 535 10.66 -18.79 9.65
N LEU A 536 11.08 -18.93 8.39
CA LEU A 536 11.92 -17.95 7.72
C LEU A 536 11.25 -16.57 7.69
N SER A 537 9.95 -16.53 7.39
CA SER A 537 9.11 -15.33 7.46
C SER A 537 9.13 -14.70 8.85
N GLY A 538 8.86 -15.50 9.89
CA GLY A 538 8.90 -15.02 11.28
C GLY A 538 10.26 -14.50 11.71
N ILE A 539 11.35 -15.16 11.31
CA ILE A 539 12.72 -14.72 11.60
C ILE A 539 13.03 -13.40 10.88
N ALA A 540 12.70 -13.27 9.60
CA ALA A 540 12.90 -12.03 8.85
C ALA A 540 12.13 -10.86 9.47
N MET A 541 10.87 -11.09 9.87
CA MET A 541 10.04 -10.10 10.54
C MET A 541 10.56 -9.75 11.94
N LEU A 542 11.16 -10.71 12.66
CA LEU A 542 11.80 -10.47 13.95
C LEU A 542 13.06 -9.62 13.79
N ILE A 543 13.94 -9.95 12.85
CA ILE A 543 15.17 -9.20 12.58
C ILE A 543 14.82 -7.76 12.23
N THR A 544 13.91 -7.56 11.27
CA THR A 544 13.50 -6.23 10.83
C THR A 544 12.77 -5.44 11.92
N GLY A 545 11.90 -6.07 12.70
CA GLY A 545 11.21 -5.44 13.82
C GLY A 545 12.17 -5.01 14.94
N VAL A 546 13.10 -5.87 15.34
CA VAL A 546 14.14 -5.55 16.34
C VAL A 546 15.04 -4.41 15.83
N TRP A 547 15.47 -4.49 14.58
CA TRP A 547 16.31 -3.44 14.00
C TRP A 547 15.56 -2.10 13.90
N THR A 548 14.27 -2.12 13.58
CA THR A 548 13.42 -0.92 13.57
C THR A 548 13.40 -0.26 14.94
N ILE A 549 13.30 -1.04 16.03
CA ILE A 549 13.38 -0.50 17.40
C ILE A 549 14.75 0.11 17.65
N ILE A 550 15.83 -0.61 17.34
CA ILE A 550 17.20 -0.13 17.54
C ILE A 550 17.39 1.20 16.82
N ALA A 551 17.10 1.25 15.52
CA ALA A 551 17.24 2.44 14.68
C ALA A 551 16.35 3.62 15.08
N THR A 552 15.29 3.38 15.86
CA THR A 552 14.42 4.45 16.38
C THR A 552 14.92 5.00 17.72
N VAL A 553 15.65 4.19 18.51
CA VAL A 553 16.10 4.54 19.86
C VAL A 553 17.55 5.04 19.89
N THR A 554 18.39 4.61 18.94
CA THR A 554 19.76 5.09 18.73
C THR A 554 19.78 6.23 17.72
#